data_AF-A0A521FNR2-F1
#
_entry.id   AF-A0A521FNR2-F1
#
_cell.length_a   1.000
_cell.length_b   1.000
_cell.length_c   1.000
_cell.angle_alpha   90.00
_cell.angle_beta   90.00
_cell.angle_gamma   90.00
#
_symmetry.space_group_name_H-M   'P 1'
#
loop_
_entity.id
_entity.type
_entity.pdbx_description
1 polymer ?
#
loop_
_entity_poly.entity_id
_entity_poly.type
_entity_poly.pdbx_seq_one_letter_code
_entity_poly.pdbx_strand_id
1 'polypeptide(L)'
;MADLFLDWGALGALNSAVGPMSTVDTGGVTVNVGFNAVDEGAQAYVMGTDTYVAPGEDFDPNSVAKLLGLGGEGGTDTTSITTLEFSSSDNLFGDDVQNVSFRISDIDSGADPYTASGTSMLDVVTVRAYDASGNLIGVNFTAGSAVTAAGDTLTGGPMNYEPTDGDASVLVEIAGPVSRIEIEYANEGDGAQRIYVSDVHFQTTDNCDPEDGDRDGDGWRRSDRHLL
;
A
#
# COMPACT_ATOMS: atom_id res chain seq x y z
N MET A 1 -5.83 -4.80 -19.24
CA MET A 1 -5.15 -4.41 -17.99
C MET A 1 -4.41 -3.09 -18.21
N ALA A 2 -4.82 -2.06 -17.47
CA ALA A 2 -4.25 -0.71 -17.51
C ALA A 2 -3.37 -0.49 -16.26
N ASP A 3 -2.25 0.22 -16.41
CA ASP A 3 -1.40 0.65 -15.29
C ASP A 3 -2.00 1.91 -14.66
N LEU A 4 -2.28 1.84 -13.36
CA LEU A 4 -2.83 2.93 -12.54
C LEU A 4 -1.99 3.09 -11.27
N PHE A 5 -2.19 4.18 -10.54
CA PHE A 5 -1.58 4.36 -9.23
C PHE A 5 -2.46 5.21 -8.31
N LEU A 6 -2.35 4.97 -7.01
CA LEU A 6 -2.84 5.87 -5.98
C LEU A 6 -1.80 6.97 -5.78
N ASP A 7 -2.17 8.20 -6.12
CA ASP A 7 -1.43 9.42 -5.78
C ASP A 7 -1.88 9.92 -4.39
N TRP A 8 -0.95 9.99 -3.42
CA TRP A 8 -1.27 10.49 -2.09
C TRP A 8 -1.76 11.94 -2.08
N GLY A 9 -1.28 12.76 -3.03
CA GLY A 9 -1.72 14.13 -3.28
C GLY A 9 -3.20 14.25 -3.64
N ALA A 10 -3.84 13.16 -4.09
CA ALA A 10 -5.28 13.16 -4.37
C ALA A 10 -6.14 13.20 -3.10
N LEU A 11 -5.58 12.84 -1.93
CA LEU A 11 -6.31 12.86 -0.66
C LEU A 11 -6.43 14.27 -0.06
N GLY A 12 -5.54 15.19 -0.45
CA GLY A 12 -5.53 16.54 0.11
C GLY A 12 -4.30 17.34 -0.26
N ALA A 13 -4.26 18.60 0.20
CA ALA A 13 -3.10 19.45 0.02
C ALA A 13 -1.86 18.90 0.75
N LEU A 14 -0.66 19.25 0.28
CA LEU A 14 0.58 18.90 0.96
C LEU A 14 0.55 19.37 2.43
N ASN A 15 1.10 18.54 3.32
CA ASN A 15 1.09 18.69 4.77
C ASN A 15 -0.30 18.62 5.43
N SER A 16 -1.33 18.16 4.70
CA SER A 16 -2.64 17.87 5.30
C SER A 16 -2.67 16.46 5.88
N ALA A 17 -3.42 16.29 6.97
CA ALA A 17 -3.59 14.99 7.59
C ALA A 17 -4.44 14.07 6.70
N VAL A 18 -4.06 12.79 6.64
CA VAL A 18 -4.90 11.75 6.04
C VAL A 18 -6.06 11.48 7.00
N GLY A 19 -7.29 11.62 6.51
CA GLY A 19 -8.48 11.36 7.30
C GLY A 19 -8.64 9.88 7.65
N PRO A 20 -9.51 9.53 8.61
CA PRO A 20 -9.73 8.14 9.01
C PRO A 20 -10.26 7.26 7.87
N MET A 21 -10.96 7.86 6.91
CA MET A 21 -11.38 7.23 5.65
C MET A 21 -11.40 8.29 4.55
N SER A 22 -10.74 8.00 3.44
CA SER A 22 -10.74 8.81 2.21
C SER A 22 -10.94 7.91 1.01
N THR A 23 -11.46 8.44 -0.09
CA THR A 23 -11.69 7.67 -1.32
C THR A 23 -11.06 8.40 -2.50
N VAL A 24 -10.31 7.68 -3.31
CA VAL A 24 -9.68 8.19 -4.54
C VAL A 24 -10.13 7.33 -5.71
N ASP A 25 -10.59 7.95 -6.80
CA ASP A 25 -10.76 7.28 -8.08
C ASP A 25 -9.49 7.47 -8.90
N THR A 26 -8.81 6.36 -9.22
CA THR A 26 -7.53 6.35 -9.95
C THR A 26 -7.71 6.17 -11.46
N GLY A 27 -8.93 6.32 -11.98
CA GLY A 27 -9.23 6.15 -13.40
C GLY A 27 -9.93 4.82 -13.70
N GLY A 28 -10.95 4.49 -12.91
CA GLY A 28 -11.75 3.27 -13.05
C GLY A 28 -11.52 2.23 -11.96
N VAL A 29 -10.59 2.51 -11.02
CA VAL A 29 -10.47 1.79 -9.75
C VAL A 29 -10.65 2.79 -8.63
N THR A 30 -11.58 2.48 -7.73
CA THR A 30 -11.75 3.21 -6.47
C THR A 30 -10.85 2.60 -5.41
N VAL A 31 -10.02 3.44 -4.79
CA VAL A 31 -9.19 3.08 -3.64
C VAL A 31 -9.73 3.78 -2.40
N ASN A 32 -10.23 3.00 -1.44
CA ASN A 32 -10.58 3.49 -0.12
C ASN A 32 -9.35 3.41 0.78
N VAL A 33 -8.87 4.57 1.23
CA VAL A 33 -7.71 4.73 2.09
C VAL A 33 -8.17 4.95 3.52
N GLY A 34 -7.93 3.97 4.38
CA GLY A 34 -8.19 4.04 5.81
C GLY A 34 -6.92 4.36 6.58
N PHE A 35 -7.03 5.21 7.60
CA PHE A 35 -5.97 5.41 8.59
C PHE A 35 -6.54 5.25 9.99
N ASN A 36 -6.03 4.24 10.71
CA ASN A 36 -6.38 3.97 12.09
C ASN A 36 -5.19 4.29 13.00
N ALA A 37 -5.30 5.38 13.76
CA ALA A 37 -4.37 5.69 14.84
C ALA A 37 -4.64 4.75 16.02
N VAL A 38 -3.70 3.85 16.31
CA VAL A 38 -3.83 2.87 17.39
C VAL A 38 -3.21 3.40 18.68
N ASP A 39 -2.08 4.08 18.57
CA ASP A 39 -1.28 4.63 19.67
C ASP A 39 -1.44 6.17 19.80
N GLU A 40 -1.22 6.74 20.98
CA GLU A 40 -1.37 8.19 21.17
C GLU A 40 -0.37 8.96 20.31
N GLY A 41 -0.88 9.96 19.57
CA GLY A 41 -0.05 10.77 18.69
C GLY A 41 0.31 10.10 17.36
N ALA A 42 -0.24 8.91 17.06
CA ALA A 42 -0.17 8.34 15.73
C ALA A 42 -0.89 9.23 14.70
N GLN A 43 -0.20 9.59 13.62
CA GLN A 43 -0.71 10.50 12.59
C GLN A 43 -0.23 10.07 11.20
N ALA A 44 -1.04 10.40 10.18
CA ALA A 44 -0.65 10.27 8.79
C ALA A 44 -0.82 11.60 8.05
N TYR A 45 0.11 11.90 7.13
CA TYR A 45 0.10 13.15 6.35
C TYR A 45 0.41 12.89 4.89
N VAL A 46 -0.27 13.62 4.01
CA VAL A 46 0.14 13.77 2.60
C VAL A 46 1.36 14.68 2.57
N MET A 47 2.49 14.20 2.06
CA MET A 47 3.77 14.91 2.12
C MET A 47 4.44 15.02 0.76
N GLY A 48 5.12 16.15 0.58
CA GLY A 48 5.97 16.46 -0.57
C GLY A 48 7.43 16.43 -0.15
N THR A 49 8.06 15.25 -0.08
CA THR A 49 9.44 15.10 0.38
C THR A 49 10.19 14.10 -0.48
N ASP A 50 11.49 14.33 -0.70
CA ASP A 50 12.33 13.39 -1.43
C ASP A 50 12.42 12.06 -0.68
N THR A 51 12.21 10.96 -1.41
CA THR A 51 12.42 9.59 -0.94
C THR A 51 13.24 8.80 -1.96
N TYR A 52 13.79 7.68 -1.52
CA TYR A 52 14.57 6.81 -2.39
C TYR A 52 13.71 6.19 -3.50
N VAL A 53 14.17 6.32 -4.73
CA VAL A 53 13.66 5.62 -5.92
C VAL A 53 14.85 4.97 -6.61
N ALA A 54 14.79 3.65 -6.85
CA ALA A 54 15.88 2.93 -7.50
C ALA A 54 15.88 3.19 -9.02
N PRO A 55 17.04 3.02 -9.69
CA PRO A 55 17.11 3.15 -11.13
C PRO A 55 16.13 2.21 -11.85
N GLY A 56 15.26 2.77 -12.69
CA GLY A 56 14.29 2.02 -13.48
C GLY A 56 12.91 1.87 -12.83
N GLU A 57 12.69 2.45 -11.65
CA GLU A 57 11.36 2.58 -11.06
C GLU A 57 10.70 3.88 -11.51
N ASP A 58 9.38 3.84 -11.67
CA ASP A 58 8.56 4.96 -12.16
C ASP A 58 7.83 5.71 -11.02
N PHE A 59 8.24 5.49 -9.76
CA PHE A 59 7.67 6.18 -8.60
C PHE A 59 7.99 7.67 -8.62
N ASP A 60 7.03 8.51 -8.23
CA ASP A 60 7.30 9.92 -7.95
C ASP A 60 8.13 10.01 -6.65
N PRO A 61 9.37 10.52 -6.68
CA PRO A 61 10.21 10.61 -5.47
C PRO A 61 9.66 11.60 -4.45
N ASN A 62 8.66 12.43 -4.82
CA ASN A 62 8.12 13.50 -4.01
C ASN A 62 6.68 13.29 -3.55
N SER A 63 5.99 12.21 -3.94
CA SER A 63 4.62 11.93 -3.49
C SER A 63 4.58 10.78 -2.50
N VAL A 64 4.29 11.09 -1.23
CA VAL A 64 4.29 10.09 -0.16
C VAL A 64 3.22 10.32 0.89
N ALA A 65 2.77 9.23 1.51
CA ALA A 65 2.18 9.27 2.84
C ALA A 65 3.27 9.14 3.90
N LYS A 66 3.33 10.09 4.82
CA LYS A 66 4.14 9.99 6.03
C LYS A 66 3.29 9.37 7.14
N LEU A 67 3.74 8.25 7.70
CA LEU A 67 3.15 7.68 8.93
C LEU A 67 4.06 8.04 10.10
N LEU A 68 3.49 8.59 11.18
CA LEU A 68 4.21 9.14 12.34
C LEU A 68 3.72 8.46 13.62
N GLY A 69 4.65 8.14 14.53
CA GLY A 69 4.38 7.74 15.91
C GLY A 69 5.24 8.53 16.89
N LEU A 70 4.73 8.86 18.07
CA LEU A 70 5.51 9.61 19.07
C LEU A 70 6.42 8.72 19.93
N GLY A 71 6.18 7.41 19.95
CA GLY A 71 6.84 6.47 20.85
C GLY A 71 6.43 6.69 22.32
N GLY A 72 7.08 5.99 23.24
CA GLY A 72 7.09 6.39 24.66
C GLY A 72 5.91 5.97 25.54
N GLU A 73 4.95 5.17 25.05
CA GLU A 73 3.96 4.53 25.93
C GLU A 73 4.52 3.31 26.67
N GLY A 74 5.60 2.72 26.13
CA GLY A 74 6.25 1.52 26.64
C GLY A 74 5.48 0.25 26.26
N GLY A 75 6.10 -0.64 25.49
CA GLY A 75 5.44 -1.81 24.91
C GLY A 75 5.95 -2.08 23.50
N THR A 76 5.54 -3.19 22.90
CA THR A 76 5.81 -3.52 21.50
C THR A 76 4.45 -3.51 20.81
N ASP A 77 3.91 -2.32 20.58
CA ASP A 77 2.51 -2.16 20.19
C ASP A 77 2.41 -1.40 18.86
N THR A 78 1.40 -1.78 18.08
CA THR A 78 1.07 -1.14 16.80
C THR A 78 0.84 0.36 17.01
N THR A 79 1.56 1.19 16.27
CA THR A 79 1.35 2.64 16.26
C THR A 79 0.14 3.02 15.40
N SER A 80 0.07 2.49 14.18
CA SER A 80 -1.03 2.78 13.26
C SER A 80 -1.23 1.67 12.24
N ILE A 81 -2.42 1.64 11.65
CA ILE A 81 -2.75 0.77 10.53
C ILE A 81 -3.29 1.63 9.39
N THR A 82 -2.63 1.58 8.24
CA THR A 82 -3.13 2.14 6.99
C THR A 82 -3.72 1.02 6.14
N THR A 83 -4.93 1.21 5.62
CA THR A 83 -5.62 0.21 4.80
C THR A 83 -5.90 0.78 3.42
N LEU A 84 -5.65 0.00 2.38
CA LEU A 84 -5.99 0.32 1.00
C LEU A 84 -6.95 -0.76 0.51
N GLU A 85 -8.20 -0.39 0.23
CA GLU A 85 -9.20 -1.31 -0.32
C GLU A 85 -9.51 -0.91 -1.76
N PHE A 86 -9.44 -1.89 -2.66
CA PHE A 86 -9.64 -1.70 -4.09
C PHE A 86 -11.04 -2.18 -4.48
N SER A 87 -11.65 -1.46 -5.41
CA SER A 87 -12.93 -1.84 -6.04
C SER A 87 -13.02 -1.21 -7.41
N SER A 88 -13.76 -1.83 -8.32
CA SER A 88 -13.94 -1.25 -9.65
C SER A 88 -14.94 -0.09 -9.62
N SER A 89 -14.62 1.02 -10.28
CA SER A 89 -15.58 2.07 -10.65
C SER A 89 -15.94 2.05 -12.14
N ASP A 90 -15.33 1.14 -12.92
CA ASP A 90 -15.54 0.99 -14.37
C ASP A 90 -15.91 -0.47 -14.71
N ASN A 91 -17.01 -0.67 -15.43
CA ASN A 91 -17.47 -2.01 -15.80
C ASN A 91 -16.53 -2.78 -16.74
N LEU A 92 -15.47 -2.13 -17.26
CA LEU A 92 -14.41 -2.78 -18.02
C LEU A 92 -13.39 -3.51 -17.13
N PHE A 93 -13.34 -3.21 -15.83
CA PHE A 93 -12.35 -3.76 -14.89
C PHE A 93 -13.01 -4.65 -13.83
N GLY A 94 -12.27 -5.66 -13.38
CA GLY A 94 -12.64 -6.45 -12.21
C GLY A 94 -12.44 -5.67 -10.90
N ASP A 95 -13.04 -6.16 -9.81
CA ASP A 95 -13.01 -5.47 -8.50
C ASP A 95 -11.64 -5.52 -7.81
N ASP A 96 -10.79 -6.48 -8.19
CA ASP A 96 -9.44 -6.63 -7.65
C ASP A 96 -8.39 -5.97 -8.56
N VAL A 97 -7.24 -5.64 -7.98
CA VAL A 97 -6.05 -5.19 -8.73
C VAL A 97 -4.95 -6.25 -8.72
N GLN A 98 -3.94 -6.10 -9.55
CA GLN A 98 -2.79 -7.01 -9.61
C GLN A 98 -1.50 -6.27 -9.84
N ASN A 99 -0.36 -6.96 -9.72
CA ASN A 99 0.97 -6.38 -9.92
C ASN A 99 1.16 -5.06 -9.15
N VAL A 100 0.77 -5.08 -7.87
CA VAL A 100 0.91 -3.91 -7.00
C VAL A 100 2.38 -3.71 -6.66
N SER A 101 2.85 -2.47 -6.69
CA SER A 101 4.19 -2.11 -6.23
C SER A 101 4.24 -0.72 -5.60
N PHE A 102 5.05 -0.58 -4.56
CA PHE A 102 5.35 0.70 -3.88
C PHE A 102 6.62 0.56 -3.05
N ARG A 103 7.16 1.69 -2.59
CA ARG A 103 8.27 1.73 -1.64
C ARG A 103 7.83 2.17 -0.26
N ILE A 104 8.52 1.62 0.73
CA ILE A 104 8.53 2.15 2.09
C ILE A 104 9.98 2.54 2.40
N SER A 105 10.19 3.79 2.80
CA SER A 105 11.51 4.35 3.09
C SER A 105 11.58 4.88 4.52
N ASP A 106 12.80 5.09 5.00
CA ASP A 106 13.10 5.52 6.39
C ASP A 106 12.75 4.43 7.42
N ILE A 107 12.90 3.14 7.07
CA ILE A 107 12.74 2.04 8.04
C ILE A 107 14.05 1.87 8.79
N ASP A 108 14.21 2.51 9.94
CA ASP A 108 15.48 2.56 10.64
C ASP A 108 15.37 2.57 12.17
N SER A 109 16.44 2.96 12.86
CA SER A 109 16.43 3.15 14.30
C SER A 109 17.48 4.16 14.73
N GLY A 110 17.54 4.46 16.02
CA GLY A 110 18.59 5.27 16.61
C GLY A 110 18.05 6.56 17.21
N ALA A 111 18.92 7.55 17.40
CA ALA A 111 18.52 8.83 17.96
C ALA A 111 18.22 9.82 16.83
N ASP A 112 16.97 10.25 16.69
CA ASP A 112 16.64 11.36 15.79
C ASP A 112 17.20 12.67 16.41
N PRO A 113 18.00 13.46 15.65
CA PRO A 113 18.59 14.71 16.13
C PRO A 113 17.56 15.79 16.54
N TYR A 114 16.30 15.63 16.16
CA TYR A 114 15.16 16.48 16.46
C TYR A 114 14.33 15.97 17.65
N THR A 115 14.66 14.79 18.21
CA THR A 115 14.00 14.25 19.41
C THR A 115 14.77 14.59 20.69
N ALA A 116 14.13 14.34 21.85
CA ALA A 116 14.74 14.63 23.13
C ALA A 116 16.01 13.80 23.34
N SER A 117 17.08 14.42 23.87
CA SER A 117 18.31 13.67 24.13
C SER A 117 18.05 12.49 25.07
N GLY A 118 18.45 11.29 24.64
CA GLY A 118 18.27 10.04 25.39
C GLY A 118 17.08 9.20 24.96
N THR A 119 16.27 9.65 23.98
CA THR A 119 15.28 8.79 23.31
C THR A 119 15.89 8.10 22.09
N SER A 120 15.37 6.93 21.76
CA SER A 120 15.65 6.23 20.50
C SER A 120 14.34 5.88 19.81
N MET A 121 14.39 5.70 18.50
CA MET A 121 13.34 5.09 17.70
C MET A 121 13.75 3.71 17.21
N LEU A 122 12.75 2.91 16.79
CA LEU A 122 12.93 1.70 16.02
C LEU A 122 11.69 1.48 15.15
N ASP A 123 11.86 1.49 13.84
CA ASP A 123 10.78 1.27 12.88
C ASP A 123 10.57 -0.21 12.61
N VAL A 124 9.32 -0.61 12.80
CA VAL A 124 8.82 -1.93 12.43
C VAL A 124 7.58 -1.76 11.57
N VAL A 125 7.59 -2.39 10.40
CA VAL A 125 6.48 -2.32 9.43
C VAL A 125 6.02 -3.72 9.10
N THR A 126 4.74 -4.00 9.21
CA THR A 126 4.16 -5.25 8.73
C THR A 126 3.23 -4.97 7.56
N VAL A 127 3.46 -5.62 6.41
CA VAL A 127 2.62 -5.44 5.22
C VAL A 127 1.87 -6.75 4.94
N ARG A 128 0.55 -6.67 4.88
CA ARG A 128 -0.33 -7.80 4.56
C ARG A 128 -1.19 -7.45 3.35
N ALA A 129 -1.42 -8.43 2.49
CA ALA A 129 -2.30 -8.30 1.35
C ALA A 129 -3.35 -9.42 1.36
N TYR A 130 -4.55 -9.11 0.86
CA TYR A 130 -5.68 -10.01 0.90
C TYR A 130 -6.38 -10.09 -0.46
N ASP A 131 -6.88 -11.29 -0.79
CA ASP A 131 -7.81 -11.49 -1.90
C ASP A 131 -9.25 -11.07 -1.53
N ALA A 132 -10.19 -11.12 -2.49
CA ALA A 132 -11.60 -10.78 -2.25
C ALA A 132 -12.31 -11.68 -1.21
N SER A 133 -11.76 -12.86 -0.92
CA SER A 133 -12.29 -13.77 0.11
C SER A 133 -11.70 -13.49 1.51
N GLY A 134 -10.77 -12.55 1.62
CA GLY A 134 -10.07 -12.21 2.86
C GLY A 134 -8.93 -13.18 3.20
N ASN A 135 -8.46 -13.99 2.25
CA ASN A 135 -7.28 -14.82 2.46
C ASN A 135 -6.01 -14.00 2.26
N LEU A 136 -4.97 -14.27 3.07
CA LEU A 136 -3.64 -13.68 2.87
C LEU A 136 -3.03 -14.15 1.54
N ILE A 137 -2.47 -13.22 0.80
CA ILE A 137 -1.67 -13.48 -0.40
C ILE A 137 -0.23 -13.02 -0.18
N GLY A 138 0.70 -13.63 -0.91
CA GLY A 138 2.13 -13.39 -0.72
C GLY A 138 2.56 -11.96 -1.08
N VAL A 139 3.34 -11.35 -0.20
CA VAL A 139 4.03 -10.08 -0.42
C VAL A 139 5.52 -10.38 -0.63
N ASN A 140 6.10 -9.84 -1.71
CA ASN A 140 7.53 -9.92 -1.96
C ASN A 140 8.22 -8.62 -1.52
N PHE A 141 9.35 -8.76 -0.83
CA PHE A 141 10.13 -7.62 -0.36
C PHE A 141 11.53 -7.64 -0.97
N THR A 142 11.91 -6.54 -1.61
CA THR A 142 13.31 -6.26 -1.95
C THR A 142 13.83 -5.19 -0.99
N ALA A 143 14.41 -5.66 0.12
CA ALA A 143 14.89 -4.80 1.19
C ALA A 143 16.30 -4.24 0.93
N GLY A 144 16.49 -2.98 1.32
CA GLY A 144 17.80 -2.35 1.44
C GLY A 144 18.66 -3.02 2.52
N SER A 145 19.97 -2.73 2.50
CA SER A 145 20.93 -3.47 3.33
C SER A 145 20.78 -3.24 4.84
N ALA A 146 20.06 -2.19 5.25
CA ALA A 146 19.79 -1.85 6.64
C ALA A 146 18.45 -2.40 7.15
N VAL A 147 17.60 -2.99 6.30
CA VAL A 147 16.28 -3.49 6.70
C VAL A 147 16.29 -5.01 6.76
N THR A 148 15.82 -5.58 7.86
CA THR A 148 15.62 -7.02 7.99
C THR A 148 14.18 -7.38 7.68
N ALA A 149 13.97 -8.21 6.66
CA ALA A 149 12.65 -8.79 6.34
C ALA A 149 12.53 -10.21 6.93
N ALA A 150 11.50 -10.43 7.76
CA ALA A 150 11.19 -11.71 8.37
C ALA A 150 9.69 -12.00 8.25
N GLY A 151 9.31 -12.84 7.27
CA GLY A 151 7.91 -13.03 6.91
C GLY A 151 7.33 -11.73 6.35
N ASP A 152 6.24 -11.26 6.95
CA ASP A 152 5.53 -10.04 6.55
C ASP A 152 6.06 -8.78 7.25
N THR A 153 7.06 -8.92 8.13
CA THR A 153 7.58 -7.84 8.99
C THR A 153 8.96 -7.37 8.52
N LEU A 154 9.11 -6.05 8.43
CA LEU A 154 10.30 -5.30 8.08
C LEU A 154 10.77 -4.56 9.34
N THR A 155 12.03 -4.72 9.72
CA THR A 155 12.60 -4.08 10.91
C THR A 155 13.85 -3.28 10.56
N GLY A 156 13.91 -2.04 11.04
CA GLY A 156 15.04 -1.15 10.87
C GLY A 156 16.31 -1.66 11.55
N GLY A 157 17.45 -1.44 10.90
CA GLY A 157 18.77 -1.72 11.45
C GLY A 157 19.18 -0.70 12.50
N PRO A 158 20.33 -0.89 13.20
CA PRO A 158 20.70 -0.15 14.41
C PRO A 158 21.17 1.31 14.19
N MET A 159 20.98 1.86 12.98
CA MET A 159 21.52 3.14 12.55
C MET A 159 20.39 4.01 12.00
N ASN A 160 20.51 5.32 12.15
CA ASN A 160 19.60 6.29 11.56
C ASN A 160 20.02 6.56 10.12
N TYR A 161 19.04 6.67 9.23
CA TYR A 161 19.17 6.98 7.82
C TYR A 161 18.31 8.22 7.48
N GLU A 162 18.43 8.65 6.23
CA GLU A 162 17.51 9.61 5.64
C GLU A 162 16.50 8.89 4.74
N PRO A 163 15.32 9.46 4.46
CA PRO A 163 14.32 8.84 3.58
C PRO A 163 14.80 8.59 2.14
N THR A 164 15.88 9.26 1.74
CA THR A 164 16.53 9.10 0.43
C THR A 164 17.57 7.98 0.40
N ASP A 165 17.90 7.36 1.55
CA ASP A 165 18.88 6.29 1.61
C ASP A 165 18.23 4.95 1.24
N GLY A 166 18.67 4.39 0.11
CA GLY A 166 18.16 3.10 -0.37
C GLY A 166 18.46 1.92 0.57
N ASP A 167 19.41 2.07 1.49
CA ASP A 167 19.72 1.06 2.51
C ASP A 167 18.58 0.88 3.51
N ALA A 168 17.83 1.94 3.82
CA ALA A 168 16.67 1.95 4.71
C ALA A 168 15.32 1.96 3.93
N SER A 169 15.34 1.50 2.68
CA SER A 169 14.17 1.44 1.81
C SER A 169 13.84 0.01 1.40
N VAL A 170 12.56 -0.29 1.23
CA VAL A 170 12.06 -1.59 0.80
C VAL A 170 11.11 -1.39 -0.38
N LEU A 171 11.36 -2.10 -1.48
CA LEU A 171 10.38 -2.26 -2.54
C LEU A 171 9.42 -3.40 -2.14
N VAL A 172 8.13 -3.10 -2.16
CA VAL A 172 7.03 -4.02 -1.90
C VAL A 172 6.38 -4.40 -3.22
N GLU A 173 6.18 -5.69 -3.47
CA GLU A 173 5.54 -6.19 -4.69
C GLU A 173 4.49 -7.27 -4.35
N ILE A 174 3.31 -7.20 -4.95
CA ILE A 174 2.21 -8.14 -4.72
C ILE A 174 1.61 -8.54 -6.08
N ALA A 175 1.71 -9.82 -6.44
CA ALA A 175 1.27 -10.30 -7.75
C ALA A 175 -0.26 -10.19 -7.94
N GLY A 176 -1.04 -10.44 -6.90
CA GLY A 176 -2.50 -10.39 -6.93
C GLY A 176 -3.19 -11.66 -7.44
N PRO A 177 -4.53 -11.64 -7.57
CA PRO A 177 -5.43 -10.49 -7.36
C PRO A 177 -5.45 -9.98 -5.91
N VAL A 178 -5.55 -8.66 -5.72
CA VAL A 178 -5.51 -7.96 -4.44
C VAL A 178 -6.80 -7.15 -4.27
N SER A 179 -7.52 -7.40 -3.19
CA SER A 179 -8.69 -6.61 -2.77
C SER A 179 -8.32 -5.61 -1.69
N ARG A 180 -7.36 -5.95 -0.82
CA ARG A 180 -6.96 -5.12 0.33
C ARG A 180 -5.48 -5.25 0.65
N ILE A 181 -4.87 -4.13 1.03
CA ILE A 181 -3.53 -4.07 1.65
C ILE A 181 -3.65 -3.42 3.02
N GLU A 182 -2.94 -3.95 4.00
CA GLU A 182 -2.73 -3.36 5.31
C GLU A 182 -1.25 -3.07 5.51
N ILE A 183 -0.93 -1.83 5.87
CA ILE A 183 0.40 -1.38 6.28
C ILE A 183 0.30 -1.03 7.76
N GLU A 184 0.81 -1.92 8.60
CA GLU A 184 0.91 -1.71 10.03
C GLU A 184 2.28 -1.09 10.33
N TYR A 185 2.29 0.07 10.98
CA TYR A 185 3.50 0.73 11.44
C TYR A 185 3.56 0.66 12.97
N ALA A 186 4.72 0.31 13.51
CA ALA A 186 5.05 0.35 14.92
C ALA A 186 6.39 1.08 15.12
N ASN A 187 6.38 2.08 15.99
CA ASN A 187 7.57 2.69 16.54
C ASN A 187 7.88 2.04 17.89
N GLU A 188 8.84 1.13 17.91
CA GLU A 188 9.22 0.38 19.12
C GLU A 188 10.23 1.14 20.01
N GLY A 189 10.39 2.44 19.76
CA GLY A 189 11.24 3.33 20.56
C GLY A 189 10.47 4.27 21.49
N ASP A 190 11.25 5.05 22.24
CA ASP A 190 10.75 6.06 23.18
C ASP A 190 10.69 7.47 22.56
N GLY A 191 11.24 7.66 21.36
CA GLY A 191 11.28 8.92 20.63
C GLY A 191 10.36 8.91 19.41
N ALA A 192 9.92 10.09 18.97
CA ALA A 192 9.05 10.20 17.80
C ALA A 192 9.76 9.77 16.52
N GLN A 193 9.05 9.04 15.66
CA GLN A 193 9.58 8.54 14.41
C GLN A 193 8.52 8.43 13.32
N ARG A 194 8.98 8.26 12.08
CA ARG A 194 8.18 8.19 10.88
C ARG A 194 8.72 7.18 9.87
N ILE A 195 7.83 6.74 8.99
CA ILE A 195 8.18 6.13 7.70
C ILE A 195 7.47 6.86 6.57
N TYR A 196 7.92 6.64 5.34
CA TYR A 196 7.32 7.20 4.13
C TYR A 196 6.90 6.10 3.17
N VAL A 197 5.65 6.14 2.73
CA VAL A 197 5.07 5.21 1.75
C VAL A 197 4.90 5.97 0.45
N SER A 198 5.53 5.51 -0.64
CA SER A 198 5.36 6.11 -1.98
C SER A 198 3.95 5.92 -2.50
N ASP A 199 3.63 6.58 -3.61
CA ASP A 199 2.46 6.23 -4.42
C ASP A 199 2.40 4.71 -4.70
N VAL A 200 1.18 4.18 -4.79
CA VAL A 200 0.93 2.75 -4.92
C VAL A 200 0.51 2.43 -6.35
N HIS A 201 1.41 1.82 -7.11
CA HIS A 201 1.19 1.43 -8.50
C HIS A 201 0.53 0.07 -8.57
N PHE A 202 -0.37 -0.14 -9.53
CA PHE A 202 -1.06 -1.40 -9.73
C PHE A 202 -1.64 -1.50 -11.14
N GLN A 203 -2.07 -2.70 -11.52
CA GLN A 203 -2.77 -2.97 -12.77
C GLN A 203 -4.22 -3.38 -12.51
N THR A 204 -5.12 -2.94 -13.39
CA THR A 204 -6.50 -3.43 -13.41
C THR A 204 -6.55 -4.91 -13.77
N THR A 205 -7.51 -5.64 -13.20
CA THR A 205 -7.91 -6.97 -13.68
C THR A 205 -9.03 -6.84 -14.72
N ASP A 206 -9.20 -7.86 -15.57
CA ASP A 206 -10.29 -7.86 -16.53
C ASP A 206 -11.62 -8.20 -15.83
N ASN A 207 -12.72 -7.54 -16.23
CA ASN A 207 -14.05 -7.92 -15.76
C ASN A 207 -14.46 -9.26 -16.40
N CYS A 208 -14.14 -10.37 -15.73
CA CYS A 208 -14.60 -11.69 -16.12
C CYS A 208 -16.02 -11.92 -15.59
N ASP A 209 -17.00 -11.29 -16.23
CA ASP A 209 -18.41 -11.63 -16.03
C ASP A 209 -18.59 -13.14 -16.32
N PRO A 210 -19.12 -13.96 -15.38
CA PRO A 210 -19.43 -15.35 -15.67
C PRO A 210 -20.55 -15.55 -16.72
N GLU A 211 -21.17 -14.50 -17.27
CA GLU A 211 -22.25 -14.61 -18.26
C GLU A 211 -21.84 -14.63 -19.76
N ASP A 212 -20.76 -15.33 -20.14
CA ASP A 212 -20.53 -15.66 -21.56
C ASP A 212 -20.01 -17.09 -21.78
N GLY A 213 -20.69 -18.05 -21.15
CA GLY A 213 -20.49 -19.50 -21.36
C GLY A 213 -21.83 -20.23 -21.47
N ASP A 214 -22.25 -20.50 -22.71
CA ASP A 214 -23.37 -21.35 -23.15
C ASP A 214 -24.80 -20.75 -23.16
N ARG A 215 -25.07 -19.87 -24.14
CA ARG A 215 -26.36 -19.84 -24.86
C ARG A 215 -26.19 -19.85 -26.38
N ASP A 216 -25.45 -20.83 -26.89
CA ASP A 216 -25.54 -21.24 -28.29
C ASP A 216 -26.38 -22.53 -28.38
N GLY A 217 -27.67 -22.40 -28.71
CA GLY A 217 -28.50 -23.60 -28.88
C GLY A 217 -29.94 -23.48 -29.39
N ASP A 218 -30.55 -22.31 -29.48
CA ASP A 218 -31.94 -22.16 -29.94
C ASP A 218 -32.10 -21.17 -31.11
N GLY A 219 -31.43 -21.51 -32.22
CA GLY A 219 -31.67 -20.93 -33.54
C GLY A 219 -32.77 -21.69 -34.31
N TRP A 220 -34.04 -21.34 -34.09
CA TRP A 220 -35.15 -21.74 -34.95
C TRP A 220 -34.95 -21.19 -36.38
N ARG A 221 -34.76 -22.05 -37.39
CA ARG A 221 -35.08 -21.73 -38.79
C ARG A 221 -35.83 -22.89 -39.47
N ARG A 222 -37.10 -22.61 -39.78
CA ARG A 222 -37.98 -23.37 -40.67
C ARG A 222 -37.52 -23.24 -42.13
N SER A 223 -37.47 -24.37 -42.85
CA SER A 223 -37.87 -24.59 -44.27
C SER A 223 -37.28 -25.96 -44.70
N ASP A 224 -37.93 -26.92 -45.34
CA ASP A 224 -39.21 -26.97 -46.04
C ASP A 224 -39.65 -28.44 -46.28
N ARG A 225 -40.93 -28.58 -46.63
CA ARG A 225 -41.80 -29.74 -46.94
C ARG A 225 -41.27 -30.92 -47.81
N HIS A 226 -41.68 -32.16 -47.47
CA HIS A 226 -42.69 -33.01 -48.17
C HIS A 226 -42.69 -34.44 -47.54
N LEU A 227 -43.78 -34.90 -46.92
CA LEU A 227 -44.85 -35.77 -47.46
C LEU A 227 -44.39 -37.18 -47.91
N LEU A 228 -44.93 -38.17 -47.19
CA LEU A 228 -45.10 -39.61 -47.48
C LEU A 228 -43.85 -40.48 -47.54
#